data_AF-A0AAV6RYZ4-F1
#
_entry.id   AF-A0AAV6RYZ4-F1
#
_cell.length_a   1.000
_cell.length_b   1.000
_cell.length_c   1.000
_cell.angle_alpha   90.00
_cell.angle_beta   90.00
_cell.angle_gamma   90.00
#
_symmetry.space_group_name_H-M   'P 1'
#
loop_
_entity.id
_entity.type
_entity.pdbx_description
1 polymer ?
#
loop_
_entity_poly.entity_id
_entity_poly.type
_entity_poly.pdbx_seq_one_letter_code
_entity_poly.pdbx_strand_id
1 'polypeptide(L)'
;MSQEEVCFLKAKLKEQEKEIAALKNKLAQLKEESHTSVLELHKKVTPLSRLEATQALSNDDIMRYSRQLLLPELGVQGQLNLSKTSVLVVGCGGLGCPLAQYLAAAGIGRLGLLDYDEVELSNLHRQVLHGEENKGWAKALSAATALRRLNSTVECIPYHLQLSPGNALQLIQQYPQKS
;
A
#
# COMPACT_ATOMS: atom_id res chain seq x y z
N MET A 1 -15.77 -44.27 -30.21
CA MET A 1 -16.58 -43.22 -29.56
C MET A 1 -17.89 -43.13 -30.32
N SER A 2 -19.03 -43.31 -29.66
CA SER A 2 -20.34 -43.19 -30.30
C SER A 2 -20.62 -41.72 -30.66
N GLN A 3 -21.43 -41.47 -31.70
CA GLN A 3 -21.84 -40.10 -32.04
C GLN A 3 -22.57 -39.41 -30.86
N GLU A 4 -23.23 -40.20 -30.02
CA GLU A 4 -23.89 -39.75 -28.79
C GLU A 4 -22.88 -39.25 -27.74
N GLU A 5 -21.78 -39.97 -27.51
CA GLU A 5 -20.70 -39.55 -26.59
C GLU A 5 -20.07 -38.22 -27.04
N VAL A 6 -19.86 -38.05 -28.34
CA VAL A 6 -19.30 -36.80 -28.91
C VAL A 6 -20.28 -35.63 -28.72
N CYS A 7 -21.58 -35.86 -28.90
CA CYS A 7 -22.61 -34.86 -28.69
C CYS A 7 -22.68 -34.44 -27.21
N PHE A 8 -22.65 -35.42 -26.30
CA PHE A 8 -22.66 -35.20 -24.85
C PHE A 8 -21.44 -34.40 -24.38
N LEU A 9 -20.23 -34.76 -24.84
CA LEU A 9 -19.00 -34.05 -24.50
C LEU A 9 -19.00 -32.60 -25.01
N LYS A 10 -19.54 -32.35 -26.22
CA LYS A 10 -19.69 -31.00 -26.76
C LYS A 10 -20.68 -30.15 -25.94
N ALA A 11 -21.77 -30.74 -25.48
CA ALA A 11 -22.72 -30.05 -24.60
C ALA A 11 -22.07 -29.67 -23.27
N LYS A 12 -21.30 -30.60 -22.67
CA LYS A 12 -20.58 -30.37 -21.42
C LYS A 12 -19.50 -29.29 -21.54
N LEU A 13 -18.74 -29.28 -22.64
CA LEU A 13 -17.77 -28.22 -22.94
C LEU A 13 -18.45 -26.85 -23.02
N LYS A 14 -19.58 -26.76 -23.72
CA LYS A 14 -20.34 -25.51 -23.85
C LYS A 14 -20.88 -25.01 -22.50
N GLU A 15 -21.22 -25.91 -21.59
CA GLU A 15 -21.67 -25.57 -20.24
C GLU A 15 -20.51 -25.08 -19.37
N GLN A 16 -19.36 -25.74 -19.42
CA GLN A 16 -18.14 -25.31 -18.73
C GLN A 16 -17.63 -23.95 -19.24
N GLU A 17 -17.71 -23.69 -20.55
CA GLU A 17 -17.35 -22.39 -21.13
C GLU A 17 -18.23 -21.26 -20.59
N LYS A 18 -19.54 -21.50 -20.44
CA LYS A 18 -20.47 -20.55 -19.81
C LYS A 18 -20.14 -20.31 -18.34
N GLU A 19 -19.82 -21.37 -17.60
CA GLU A 19 -19.43 -21.27 -16.19
C GLU A 19 -18.13 -20.48 -16.01
N ILE A 20 -17.12 -20.73 -16.85
CA ILE A 20 -15.87 -19.97 -16.86
C ILE A 20 -16.12 -18.49 -17.17
N ALA A 21 -17.00 -18.19 -18.14
CA ALA A 21 -17.35 -16.81 -18.47
C ALA A 21 -18.04 -16.11 -17.28
N ALA A 22 -18.97 -16.80 -16.60
CA ALA A 22 -19.65 -16.27 -15.42
C ALA A 22 -18.69 -16.03 -14.25
N LEU A 23 -17.78 -16.97 -13.98
CA LEU A 23 -16.76 -16.83 -12.94
C LEU A 23 -15.79 -15.68 -13.24
N LYS A 24 -15.37 -15.51 -14.50
CA LYS A 24 -14.53 -14.38 -14.92
C LYS A 24 -15.22 -13.04 -14.68
N ASN A 25 -16.52 -12.93 -14.99
CA ASN A 25 -17.30 -11.71 -14.74
C ASN A 25 -17.47 -11.43 -13.25
N LYS A 26 -17.76 -12.45 -12.44
CA LYS A 26 -17.86 -12.32 -10.98
C LYS A 26 -16.53 -11.92 -10.35
N LEU A 27 -15.42 -12.45 -10.87
CA LEU A 27 -14.08 -12.08 -10.44
C LEU A 27 -13.72 -10.64 -10.85
N ALA A 28 -14.21 -10.15 -12.00
CA ALA A 28 -14.08 -8.75 -12.38
C ALA A 28 -14.90 -7.83 -11.46
N GLN A 29 -16.15 -8.17 -11.15
CA GLN A 29 -16.99 -7.42 -10.22
C GLN A 29 -16.42 -7.40 -8.80
N LEU A 30 -15.97 -8.54 -8.26
CA LEU A 30 -15.36 -8.59 -6.93
C LEU A 30 -14.06 -7.78 -6.86
N LYS A 31 -13.28 -7.74 -7.95
CA LYS A 31 -12.15 -6.83 -8.06
C LYS A 31 -12.62 -5.38 -8.02
N GLU A 32 -13.63 -5.02 -8.80
CA GLU A 32 -14.19 -3.66 -8.89
C GLU A 32 -14.81 -3.18 -7.55
N GLU A 33 -15.48 -4.05 -6.80
CA GLU A 33 -16.00 -3.76 -5.46
C GLU A 33 -14.87 -3.60 -4.42
N SER A 34 -13.80 -4.42 -4.52
CA SER A 34 -12.59 -4.25 -3.71
C SER A 34 -11.80 -2.97 -4.08
N HIS A 35 -11.99 -2.42 -5.29
CA HIS A 35 -11.32 -1.22 -5.78
C HIS A 35 -11.71 0.07 -5.06
N THR A 36 -12.79 0.08 -4.27
CA THR A 36 -13.06 1.16 -3.30
C THR A 36 -11.97 1.26 -2.20
N SER A 37 -11.05 0.28 -2.14
CA SER A 37 -9.93 0.20 -1.18
C SER A 37 -8.54 0.02 -1.82
N VAL A 38 -8.41 0.06 -3.15
CA VAL A 38 -7.13 -0.19 -3.83
C VAL A 38 -6.30 1.09 -3.84
N LEU A 39 -5.12 1.04 -3.22
CA LEU A 39 -4.11 2.09 -3.27
C LEU A 39 -3.76 2.42 -4.73
N GLU A 40 -3.94 3.68 -5.13
CA GLU A 40 -3.58 4.13 -6.47
C GLU A 40 -2.04 4.15 -6.62
N LEU A 41 -1.52 3.39 -7.57
CA LEU A 41 -0.10 3.39 -7.90
C LEU A 41 0.24 4.59 -8.78
N HIS A 42 0.94 5.57 -8.22
CA HIS A 42 1.32 6.77 -8.95
C HIS A 42 2.53 6.53 -9.84
N LYS A 43 2.32 6.64 -11.16
CA LYS A 43 3.39 6.64 -12.18
C LYS A 43 3.85 8.03 -12.59
N LYS A 44 3.32 9.08 -11.97
CA LYS A 44 3.74 10.48 -12.14
C LYS A 44 3.57 11.19 -10.80
N VAL A 45 4.25 12.31 -10.63
CA VAL A 45 4.10 13.15 -9.43
C VAL A 45 2.83 13.97 -9.60
N THR A 46 1.80 13.63 -8.83
CA THR A 46 0.55 14.39 -8.71
C THR A 46 0.58 15.20 -7.42
N PRO A 47 0.07 16.45 -7.42
CA PRO A 47 -0.05 17.23 -6.19
C PRO A 47 -0.98 16.53 -5.20
N LEU A 48 -0.49 16.30 -3.99
CA LEU A 48 -1.28 15.75 -2.91
C LEU A 48 -2.12 16.84 -2.22
N SER A 49 -3.29 16.43 -1.72
CA SER A 49 -4.07 17.25 -0.80
C SER A 49 -3.30 17.50 0.50
N ARG A 50 -3.66 18.59 1.19
CA ARG A 50 -3.12 18.87 2.52
C ARG A 50 -3.56 17.75 3.47
N LEU A 51 -2.63 17.28 4.30
CA LEU A 51 -2.95 16.31 5.33
C LEU A 51 -3.96 16.91 6.31
N GLU A 52 -5.05 16.18 6.59
CA GLU A 52 -6.05 16.67 7.53
C GLU A 52 -5.46 16.73 8.94
N ALA A 53 -5.61 17.88 9.58
CA ALA A 53 -5.06 18.10 10.91
C ALA A 53 -6.00 17.51 11.96
N THR A 54 -5.66 16.32 12.47
CA THR A 54 -6.38 15.74 13.61
C THR A 54 -6.19 16.61 14.86
N GLN A 55 -7.29 17.09 15.45
CA GLN A 55 -7.24 17.94 16.65
C GLN A 55 -7.14 17.14 17.96
N ALA A 56 -7.63 15.89 17.96
CA ALA A 56 -7.61 15.00 19.12
C ALA A 56 -7.48 13.54 18.67
N LEU A 57 -6.85 12.69 19.49
CA LEU A 57 -6.77 11.26 19.22
C LEU A 57 -8.14 10.62 19.43
N SER A 58 -8.52 9.71 18.53
CA SER A 58 -9.70 8.88 18.72
C SER A 58 -9.46 7.85 19.83
N ASN A 59 -10.52 7.21 20.33
CA ASN A 59 -10.37 6.11 21.30
C ASN A 59 -9.52 4.96 20.72
N ASP A 60 -9.66 4.67 19.43
CA ASP A 60 -8.88 3.64 18.75
C ASP A 60 -7.40 4.02 18.67
N ASP A 61 -7.10 5.30 18.41
CA ASP A 61 -5.72 5.81 18.44
C ASP A 61 -5.12 5.71 19.85
N ILE A 62 -5.89 6.10 20.87
CA ILE A 62 -5.44 6.02 22.27
C ILE A 62 -5.13 4.56 22.63
N MET A 63 -5.99 3.62 22.25
CA MET A 63 -5.75 2.19 22.47
C MET A 63 -4.51 1.70 21.73
N ARG A 64 -4.39 2.02 20.43
CA ARG A 64 -3.26 1.61 19.57
C ARG A 64 -1.92 2.15 20.06
N TYR A 65 -1.86 3.44 20.40
CA TYR A 65 -0.63 4.12 20.79
C TYR A 65 -0.42 4.20 22.29
N SER A 66 -1.26 3.55 23.11
CA SER A 66 -1.25 3.60 24.58
C SER A 66 0.16 3.51 25.19
N ARG A 67 0.99 2.55 24.74
CA ARG A 67 2.39 2.40 25.22
C ARG A 67 3.32 3.54 24.81
N GLN A 68 3.10 4.14 23.63
CA GLN A 68 3.87 5.28 23.14
C GLN A 68 3.47 6.56 23.91
N LEU A 69 2.18 6.71 24.24
CA LEU A 69 1.65 7.85 25.00
C LEU A 69 2.19 7.94 26.43
N LEU A 70 2.69 6.84 27.00
CA LEU A 70 3.31 6.83 28.33
C LEU A 70 4.71 7.46 28.35
N LEU A 71 5.36 7.62 27.19
CA LEU A 71 6.69 8.22 27.11
C LEU A 71 6.59 9.74 27.32
N PRO A 72 7.28 10.32 28.31
CA PRO A 72 7.21 11.76 28.61
C PRO A 72 7.54 12.66 27.42
N GLU A 73 8.48 12.23 26.57
CA GLU A 73 8.94 12.97 25.40
C GLU A 73 7.92 12.97 24.26
N LEU A 74 6.97 12.03 24.27
CA LEU A 74 5.94 11.91 23.24
C LEU A 74 4.59 12.41 23.77
N GLY A 75 3.99 11.68 24.73
CA GLY A 75 2.65 11.97 25.22
C GLY A 75 1.59 12.11 24.12
N VAL A 76 0.45 12.68 24.47
CA VAL A 76 -0.65 12.95 23.51
C VAL A 76 -0.23 13.97 22.45
N GLN A 77 0.47 15.03 22.86
CA GLN A 77 0.85 16.11 21.94
C GLN A 77 1.88 15.65 20.89
N GLY A 78 2.84 14.81 21.28
CA GLY A 78 3.80 14.20 20.36
C GLY A 78 3.13 13.25 19.38
N GLN A 79 2.16 12.45 19.84
CA GLN A 79 1.38 11.59 18.94
C GLN A 79 0.55 12.40 17.93
N LEU A 80 -0.10 13.49 18.36
CA LEU A 80 -0.79 14.42 17.46
C LEU A 80 0.16 15.11 16.48
N ASN A 81 1.41 15.32 16.88
CA ASN A 81 2.43 15.87 16.00
C ASN A 81 2.88 14.84 14.95
N LEU A 82 3.03 13.57 15.33
CA LEU A 82 3.34 12.47 14.40
C LEU A 82 2.22 12.31 13.37
N SER A 83 0.96 12.30 13.81
CA SER A 83 -0.19 12.15 12.91
C SER A 83 -0.34 13.31 11.91
N LYS A 84 0.27 14.47 12.16
CA LYS A 84 0.32 15.63 11.25
C LYS A 84 1.56 15.67 10.36
N THR A 85 2.50 14.76 10.57
CA THR A 85 3.77 14.74 9.86
C THR A 85 3.66 13.86 8.62
N SER A 86 4.40 14.22 7.58
CA SER A 86 4.49 13.48 6.34
C SER A 86 5.95 13.19 6.01
N VAL A 87 6.26 11.97 5.57
CA VAL A 87 7.62 11.55 5.23
C VAL A 87 7.65 10.90 3.86
N LEU A 88 8.64 11.23 3.04
CA LEU A 88 8.94 10.53 1.79
C LEU A 88 10.08 9.52 2.01
N VAL A 89 9.80 8.24 1.80
CA VAL A 89 10.79 7.17 1.79
C VAL A 89 11.19 6.90 0.34
N VAL A 90 12.46 7.14 0.03
CA VAL A 90 13.05 6.87 -1.28
C VAL A 90 13.75 5.51 -1.24
N GLY A 91 13.20 4.55 -1.97
CA GLY A 91 13.58 3.15 -1.97
C GLY A 91 12.79 2.37 -0.92
N CYS A 92 12.06 1.35 -1.38
CA CYS A 92 11.31 0.37 -0.60
C CYS A 92 12.07 -0.97 -0.51
N GLY A 93 13.40 -0.93 -0.53
CA GLY A 93 14.28 -2.10 -0.38
C GLY A 93 14.70 -2.36 1.07
N GLY A 94 15.90 -2.92 1.26
CA GLY A 94 16.33 -3.44 2.58
C GLY A 94 16.41 -2.41 3.70
N LEU A 95 16.62 -1.13 3.39
CA LEU A 95 16.59 -0.04 4.37
C LEU A 95 15.21 0.62 4.49
N GLY A 96 14.53 0.78 3.35
CA GLY A 96 13.21 1.39 3.29
C GLY A 96 12.14 0.60 4.00
N CYS A 97 12.18 -0.74 3.90
CA CYS A 97 11.22 -1.63 4.56
C CYS A 97 11.15 -1.40 6.08
N PRO A 98 12.24 -1.58 6.86
CA PRO A 98 12.18 -1.38 8.30
C PRO A 98 11.85 0.07 8.67
N LEU A 99 12.40 1.06 7.97
CA LEU A 99 12.10 2.48 8.23
C LEU A 99 10.60 2.78 8.09
N ALA A 100 10.00 2.41 6.96
CA ALA A 100 8.60 2.68 6.69
C ALA A 100 7.69 1.89 7.64
N GLN A 101 8.08 0.67 8.02
CA GLN A 101 7.36 -0.14 9.01
C GLN A 101 7.28 0.56 10.36
N TYR A 102 8.39 1.09 10.88
CA TYR A 102 8.39 1.77 12.17
C TYR A 102 7.70 3.13 12.13
N LEU A 103 7.84 3.89 11.03
CA LEU A 103 7.10 5.15 10.87
C LEU A 103 5.58 4.92 10.83
N ALA A 104 5.13 3.90 10.12
CA ALA A 104 3.73 3.53 10.09
C ALA A 104 3.24 3.05 11.47
N ALA A 105 4.01 2.19 12.14
CA ALA A 105 3.67 1.72 13.50
C ALA A 105 3.64 2.85 14.54
N ALA A 106 4.47 3.89 14.37
CA ALA A 106 4.47 5.08 15.20
C ALA A 106 3.29 6.02 14.93
N GLY A 107 2.50 5.78 13.88
CA GLY A 107 1.32 6.59 13.56
C GLY A 107 1.65 7.92 12.88
N ILE A 108 2.66 7.93 12.00
CA ILE A 108 2.91 9.05 11.09
C ILE A 108 1.66 9.35 10.25
N GLY A 109 1.39 10.62 9.94
CA GLY A 109 0.21 10.99 9.15
C GLY A 109 0.24 10.43 7.74
N ARG A 110 1.35 10.65 7.02
CA ARG A 110 1.50 10.24 5.63
C ARG A 110 2.88 9.69 5.31
N LEU A 111 2.92 8.61 4.54
CA LEU A 111 4.13 8.02 3.98
C LEU A 111 4.07 8.01 2.45
N GLY A 112 4.93 8.79 1.82
CA GLY A 112 5.28 8.61 0.41
C GLY A 112 6.27 7.47 0.26
N LEU A 113 6.00 6.53 -0.65
CA LEU A 113 6.81 5.34 -0.88
C LEU A 113 7.25 5.33 -2.33
N LEU A 114 8.49 5.75 -2.61
CA LEU A 114 9.02 5.89 -3.96
C LEU A 114 9.97 4.73 -4.28
N ASP A 115 9.61 3.88 -5.24
CA ASP A 115 10.49 2.83 -5.73
C ASP A 115 10.15 2.44 -7.17
N TYR A 116 11.16 2.30 -8.03
CA TYR A 116 10.99 1.97 -9.44
C TYR A 116 11.15 0.49 -9.74
N ASP A 117 11.55 -0.33 -8.76
CA ASP A 117 11.73 -1.77 -8.92
C ASP A 117 10.45 -2.55 -8.63
N GLU A 118 10.47 -3.83 -9.01
CA GLU A 118 9.49 -4.84 -8.64
C GLU A 118 10.02 -5.79 -7.57
N VAL A 119 9.12 -6.48 -6.87
CA VAL A 119 9.46 -7.46 -5.84
C VAL A 119 10.05 -8.72 -6.48
N GLU A 120 11.21 -9.14 -5.97
CA GLU A 120 11.90 -10.36 -6.38
C GLU A 120 12.12 -11.32 -5.20
N LEU A 121 12.05 -12.64 -5.45
CA LEU A 121 12.29 -13.67 -4.43
C LEU A 121 13.70 -13.55 -3.80
N SER A 122 14.71 -13.22 -4.60
CA SER A 122 16.10 -13.02 -4.18
C SER A 122 16.26 -11.91 -3.13
N ASN A 123 15.27 -11.02 -3.01
CA ASN A 123 15.30 -9.82 -2.20
C ASN A 123 14.56 -9.98 -0.86
N LEU A 124 13.72 -11.02 -0.71
CA LEU A 124 12.82 -11.18 0.44
C LEU A 124 13.52 -11.37 1.79
N HIS A 125 14.72 -11.95 1.81
CA HIS A 125 15.49 -12.16 3.05
C HIS A 125 15.85 -10.87 3.81
N ARG A 126 15.76 -9.70 3.16
CA ARG A 126 16.06 -8.39 3.75
C ARG A 126 14.96 -7.34 3.54
N GLN A 127 13.92 -7.64 2.76
CA GLN A 127 12.85 -6.71 2.40
C GLN A 127 11.52 -7.16 2.99
N VAL A 128 11.44 -7.08 4.32
CA VAL A 128 10.39 -7.74 5.13
C VAL A 128 8.97 -7.19 4.97
N LEU A 129 8.78 -6.07 4.25
CA LEU A 129 7.44 -5.60 3.89
C LEU A 129 6.84 -6.38 2.71
N HIS A 130 7.65 -7.16 1.99
CA HIS A 130 7.22 -7.92 0.82
C HIS A 130 7.04 -9.40 1.16
N GLY A 131 6.07 -10.05 0.51
CA GLY A 131 5.86 -11.49 0.56
C GLY A 131 6.08 -12.17 -0.78
N GLU A 132 6.16 -13.51 -0.78
CA GLU A 132 6.28 -14.31 -2.00
C GLU A 132 5.10 -14.09 -2.95
N GLU A 133 3.91 -13.85 -2.40
CA GLU A 133 2.68 -13.56 -3.14
C GLU A 133 2.74 -12.22 -3.90
N ASN A 134 3.69 -11.34 -3.55
CA ASN A 134 3.86 -10.04 -4.20
C ASN A 134 4.92 -10.05 -5.31
N LYS A 135 5.49 -11.21 -5.67
CA LYS A 135 6.49 -11.30 -6.74
C LYS A 135 5.99 -10.62 -8.03
N GLY A 136 6.80 -9.73 -8.60
CA GLY A 136 6.47 -8.94 -9.79
C GLY A 136 5.55 -7.74 -9.55
N TRP A 137 5.17 -7.46 -8.30
CA TRP A 137 4.48 -6.20 -7.97
C TRP A 137 5.50 -5.08 -7.84
N ALA A 138 5.12 -3.86 -8.20
CA ALA A 138 5.90 -2.67 -7.85
C ALA A 138 6.19 -2.63 -6.33
N LYS A 139 7.45 -2.47 -5.94
CA LYS A 139 7.85 -2.46 -4.52
C LYS A 139 7.09 -1.39 -3.73
N ALA A 140 6.92 -0.21 -4.31
CA ALA A 140 6.14 0.88 -3.71
C ALA A 140 4.70 0.45 -3.35
N LEU A 141 4.02 -0.26 -4.27
CA LEU A 141 2.65 -0.73 -4.05
C LEU A 141 2.60 -1.86 -3.01
N SER A 142 3.52 -2.82 -3.08
CA SER A 142 3.62 -3.91 -2.11
C SER A 142 3.87 -3.37 -0.69
N ALA A 143 4.81 -2.43 -0.54
CA ALA A 143 5.09 -1.77 0.72
C ALA A 143 3.86 -1.01 1.25
N ALA A 144 3.20 -0.20 0.42
CA ALA A 144 2.00 0.54 0.82
C ALA A 144 0.87 -0.39 1.30
N THR A 145 0.69 -1.52 0.61
CA THR A 145 -0.31 -2.54 0.98
C THR A 145 0.00 -3.17 2.34
N ALA A 146 1.27 -3.52 2.59
CA ALA A 146 1.70 -4.07 3.87
C ALA A 146 1.56 -3.06 5.01
N LEU A 147 1.91 -1.80 4.78
CA LEU A 147 1.83 -0.74 5.80
C LEU A 147 0.38 -0.37 6.13
N ARG A 148 -0.53 -0.35 5.15
CA ARG A 148 -1.97 -0.14 5.40
C ARG A 148 -2.59 -1.27 6.22
N ARG A 149 -2.13 -2.51 6.04
CA ARG A 149 -2.51 -3.65 6.90
C ARG A 149 -1.99 -3.48 8.33
N LEU A 150 -0.78 -2.96 8.49
CA LEU A 150 -0.17 -2.72 9.80
C LEU A 150 -0.88 -1.58 10.55
N ASN A 151 -1.12 -0.46 9.87
CA ASN A 151 -1.73 0.72 10.44
C ASN A 151 -2.57 1.46 9.39
N SER A 152 -3.89 1.25 9.44
CA SER A 152 -4.84 1.83 8.49
C SER A 152 -5.08 3.33 8.65
N THR A 153 -4.59 3.97 9.71
CA THR A 153 -4.72 5.43 9.91
C THR A 153 -3.63 6.21 9.18
N VAL A 154 -2.62 5.53 8.64
CA VAL A 154 -1.49 6.14 7.93
C VAL A 154 -1.82 6.23 6.44
N GLU A 155 -1.75 7.43 5.89
CA GLU A 155 -1.94 7.65 4.45
C GLU A 155 -0.67 7.19 3.69
N CYS A 156 -0.73 6.02 3.07
CA CYS A 156 0.38 5.46 2.29
C CYS A 156 0.21 5.80 0.80
N ILE A 157 1.16 6.53 0.22
CA ILE A 157 1.13 6.95 -1.18
C ILE A 157 2.25 6.25 -1.96
N PRO A 158 1.93 5.23 -2.78
CA PRO A 158 2.94 4.53 -3.56
C PRO A 158 3.24 5.25 -4.88
N TYR A 159 4.53 5.49 -5.14
CA TYR A 159 5.06 6.03 -6.39
C TYR A 159 5.97 4.99 -7.05
N HIS A 160 5.57 4.52 -8.24
CA HIS A 160 6.40 3.63 -9.04
C HIS A 160 7.20 4.40 -10.08
N LEU A 161 8.25 5.06 -9.61
CA LEU A 161 9.05 6.02 -10.36
C LEU A 161 10.49 6.05 -9.88
N GLN A 162 11.42 6.32 -10.79
CA GLN A 162 12.80 6.61 -10.44
C GLN A 162 12.91 8.08 -10.02
N LEU A 163 13.56 8.36 -8.90
CA LEU A 163 13.90 9.73 -8.51
C LEU A 163 14.89 10.31 -9.52
N SER A 164 14.59 11.48 -10.05
CA SER A 164 15.40 12.15 -11.05
C SER A 164 15.39 13.67 -10.82
N PRO A 165 16.34 14.44 -11.38
CA PRO A 165 16.32 15.89 -11.29
C PRO A 165 15.00 16.52 -11.78
N GLY A 166 14.33 15.89 -12.75
CA GLY A 166 13.07 16.38 -13.31
C GLY A 166 11.83 16.19 -12.41
N ASN A 167 11.89 15.34 -11.38
CA ASN A 167 10.77 15.08 -10.49
C ASN A 167 11.08 15.29 -8.99
N ALA A 168 12.36 15.37 -8.61
CA ALA A 168 12.78 15.39 -7.22
C ALA A 168 12.23 16.59 -6.44
N LEU A 169 12.32 17.80 -7.00
CA LEU A 169 11.82 19.00 -6.33
C LEU A 169 10.31 18.92 -6.08
N GLN A 170 9.55 18.51 -7.10
CA GLN A 170 8.10 18.37 -7.01
C GLN A 170 7.68 17.28 -6.01
N LEU A 171 8.46 16.21 -5.86
CA LEU A 171 8.21 15.18 -4.85
C LEU A 171 8.52 15.69 -3.44
N ILE A 172 9.74 16.21 -3.22
CA ILE A 172 10.22 16.59 -1.89
C ILE A 172 9.37 17.71 -1.28
N GLN A 173 8.91 18.67 -2.09
CA GLN A 173 8.07 19.78 -1.62
C GLN A 173 6.72 19.33 -1.03
N GLN A 174 6.25 18.12 -1.37
CA GLN A 174 5.00 17.57 -0.84
C GLN A 174 5.17 16.93 0.55
N TYR A 175 6.41 16.76 1.00
CA TYR A 175 6.76 16.15 2.28
C TYR A 175 7.69 17.10 3.05
N PRO A 176 7.16 18.23 3.54
CA PRO A 176 7.96 19.28 4.14
C PRO A 176 8.65 18.81 5.42
N GLN A 177 9.89 19.25 5.62
CA GLN A 177 10.54 19.12 6.92
C GLN A 177 9.89 20.09 7.90
N LYS A 178 9.69 19.63 9.14
CA LYS A 178 9.27 20.48 10.25
C LYS A 178 10.44 21.40 10.58
N SER A 179 10.30 22.69 10.29
CA SER A 179 11.22 23.77 10.71
C SER A 179 11.07 24.05 12.21
#